data_AF-A0A212FPH1-F1
#
_entry.id   AF-A0A212FPH1-F1
#
_cell.length_a   1.000
_cell.length_b   1.000
_cell.length_c   1.000
_cell.angle_alpha   90.00
_cell.angle_beta   90.00
_cell.angle_gamma   90.00
#
_symmetry.space_group_name_H-M   'P 1'
#
loop_
_entity.id
_entity.type
_entity.pdbx_description
1 polymer ?
#
loop_
_entity_poly.entity_id
_entity_poly.type
_entity_poly.pdbx_seq_one_letter_code
_entity_poly.pdbx_strand_id
1 'polypeptide(L)'
;MQADGEENLLHSCFGSLKSAVMGCCYSICQKESDPQESTVNERTHLLEVSEQQHETPSPTACEATPPRKPDEQSALNRILHETATNVIDVGALGPYSLEAGAYSERVRAYTARAAAAALAPAAPAVLLADQPPATRRKLLAAPPMTSADRELITNAVKKAAAAISELRVEHHEDLVVPFRVP
;
A
#
# COMPACT_ATOMS: atom_id res chain seq x y z
N MET A 1 20.20 -2.85 48.51
CA MET A 1 19.01 -3.59 48.07
C MET A 1 18.03 -2.57 47.51
N GLN A 2 17.62 -2.79 46.25
CA GLN A 2 16.46 -2.23 45.55
C GLN A 2 16.38 -0.71 45.35
N ALA A 3 16.85 -0.30 44.17
CA ALA A 3 16.22 0.75 43.37
C ALA A 3 15.63 0.03 42.15
N ASP A 4 14.31 -0.02 42.03
CA ASP A 4 13.58 -0.44 40.82
C ASP A 4 12.12 0.02 40.99
N GLY A 5 11.72 1.08 40.28
CA GLY A 5 10.35 1.60 40.44
C GLY A 5 9.85 2.62 39.42
N GLU A 6 10.70 3.18 38.55
CA GLU A 6 10.27 4.32 37.70
C GLU A 6 10.40 4.06 36.18
N GLU A 7 10.85 2.87 35.78
CA GLU A 7 11.19 2.55 34.39
C GLU A 7 9.97 2.09 33.54
N ASN A 8 8.81 1.81 34.15
CA ASN A 8 7.72 1.07 33.50
C ASN A 8 6.59 1.92 32.89
N LEU A 9 6.56 3.24 33.10
CA LEU A 9 5.42 4.07 32.64
C LEU A 9 5.57 4.60 31.20
N LEU A 10 6.80 4.67 30.67
CA LEU A 10 7.04 5.18 29.31
C LEU A 10 6.84 4.10 28.22
N HIS A 11 6.88 2.82 28.61
CA HIS A 11 6.72 1.70 27.67
C HIS A 11 5.26 1.38 27.33
N SER A 12 4.30 1.94 28.08
CA SER A 12 2.85 1.72 27.91
C SER A 12 2.26 2.53 26.74
N CYS A 13 2.79 3.73 26.48
CA CYS A 13 2.22 4.62 25.45
C CYS A 13 2.49 4.14 24.01
N PHE A 14 3.59 3.41 23.77
CA PHE A 14 3.92 2.86 22.45
C PHE A 14 3.26 1.50 22.15
N GLY A 15 2.81 0.76 23.17
CA GLY A 15 2.14 -0.52 22.99
C GLY A 15 0.73 -0.40 22.42
N SER A 16 0.05 0.72 22.69
CA SER A 16 -1.36 0.91 22.34
C SER A 16 -1.63 1.12 20.83
N LEU A 17 -0.61 1.47 20.04
CA LEU A 17 -0.75 1.65 18.59
C LEU A 17 -0.68 0.34 17.79
N LYS A 18 -0.23 -0.77 18.39
CA LYS A 18 -0.15 -2.07 17.71
C LYS A 18 -1.50 -2.79 17.56
N SER A 19 -2.58 -2.27 18.16
CA SER A 19 -3.91 -2.88 18.08
C SER A 19 -4.82 -2.25 17.01
N ALA A 20 -4.39 -1.21 16.30
CA ALA A 20 -5.17 -0.65 15.19
C ALA A 20 -4.93 -1.46 13.91
N VAL A 21 -5.41 -2.71 13.89
CA VAL A 21 -5.67 -3.44 12.64
C VAL A 21 -7.05 -3.02 12.18
N MET A 22 -7.10 -1.99 11.34
CA MET A 22 -8.24 -1.80 10.44
C MET A 22 -7.67 -1.31 9.11
N GLY A 23 -7.79 -2.17 8.09
CA GLY A 23 -7.22 -1.97 6.77
C GLY A 23 -7.69 -0.67 6.14
N CYS A 24 -6.74 0.20 5.81
CA CYS A 24 -6.98 1.42 5.07
C CYS A 24 -6.69 1.20 3.58
N CYS A 25 -7.73 0.87 2.82
CA CYS A 25 -7.72 0.93 1.35
C CYS A 25 -8.08 2.36 0.92
N TYR A 26 -7.10 3.26 0.82
CA TYR A 26 -7.31 4.60 0.28
C TYR A 26 -6.87 4.65 -1.19
N SER A 27 -7.84 4.56 -2.11
CA SER A 27 -7.67 5.05 -3.48
C SER A 27 -7.97 6.55 -3.49
N ILE A 28 -6.94 7.33 -3.82
CA ILE A 28 -6.93 8.65 -4.46
C ILE A 28 -8.33 9.22 -4.77
N CYS A 29 -8.83 10.11 -3.91
CA CYS A 29 -9.89 11.05 -4.28
C CYS A 29 -9.42 12.46 -3.94
N GLN A 30 -8.68 13.04 -4.89
CA GLN A 30 -8.44 14.47 -4.92
C GLN A 30 -9.66 15.13 -5.58
N LYS A 31 -10.17 16.12 -4.88
CA LYS A 31 -11.41 16.90 -5.03
C LYS A 31 -11.38 17.81 -6.27
N GLU A 32 -12.52 17.99 -6.96
CA GLU A 32 -13.07 19.34 -7.24
C GLU A 32 -14.51 19.37 -7.78
N SER A 33 -15.31 20.23 -7.15
CA SER A 33 -16.45 21.03 -7.64
C SER A 33 -17.65 20.37 -8.36
N ASP A 34 -18.78 20.30 -7.65
CA ASP A 34 -20.16 20.39 -8.19
C ASP A 34 -20.37 21.74 -8.91
N PRO A 35 -21.24 21.85 -9.95
CA PRO A 35 -22.65 21.48 -9.84
C PRO A 35 -23.29 20.90 -11.11
N GLN A 36 -24.18 19.91 -10.96
CA GLN A 36 -25.53 19.86 -11.56
C GLN A 36 -26.07 18.43 -11.48
N GLU A 37 -27.20 18.34 -10.81
CA GLU A 37 -28.06 17.19 -10.59
C GLU A 37 -28.23 16.32 -11.85
N SER A 38 -27.49 15.22 -11.88
CA SER A 38 -27.71 14.07 -12.75
C SER A 38 -27.21 12.86 -11.95
N THR A 39 -28.08 12.31 -11.10
CA THR A 39 -27.76 11.08 -10.38
C THR A 39 -27.65 9.96 -11.40
N VAL A 40 -26.44 9.69 -11.86
CA VAL A 40 -26.11 8.55 -12.71
C VAL A 40 -26.43 7.29 -11.91
N ASN A 41 -27.56 6.68 -12.25
CA ASN A 41 -27.98 5.39 -11.71
C ASN A 41 -27.52 4.26 -12.63
N GLU A 42 -27.58 3.02 -12.18
CA GLU A 42 -27.28 1.79 -12.93
C GLU A 42 -28.18 1.54 -14.16
N ARG A 43 -29.11 2.47 -14.44
CA ARG A 43 -29.94 2.51 -15.66
C ARG A 43 -29.52 3.58 -16.69
N THR A 44 -28.49 4.36 -16.39
CA THR A 44 -28.05 5.44 -17.30
C THR A 44 -27.17 4.83 -18.40
N HIS A 45 -27.64 4.90 -19.65
CA HIS A 45 -26.91 4.40 -20.82
C HIS A 45 -25.64 5.23 -21.06
N LEU A 46 -24.48 4.58 -21.09
CA LEU A 46 -23.18 5.24 -21.18
C LEU A 46 -22.75 5.67 -22.60
N LEU A 47 -23.57 5.37 -23.62
CA LEU A 47 -23.32 5.75 -25.01
C LEU A 47 -24.63 6.17 -25.68
N GLU A 48 -24.65 7.39 -26.23
CA GLU A 48 -25.72 7.82 -27.16
C GLU A 48 -25.61 7.00 -28.44
N VAL A 49 -26.56 6.09 -28.65
CA VAL A 49 -26.73 5.44 -29.94
C VAL A 49 -27.43 6.44 -30.85
N SER A 50 -26.64 7.15 -31.66
CA SER A 50 -27.18 7.90 -32.80
C SER A 50 -27.83 6.91 -33.77
N GLU A 51 -29.11 7.10 -34.01
CA GLU A 51 -29.91 6.32 -34.94
C GLU A 51 -29.32 6.39 -36.37
N GLN A 52 -29.36 5.26 -37.06
CA GLN A 52 -28.80 5.03 -38.39
C GLN A 52 -29.30 6.05 -39.43
N GLN A 53 -28.37 6.55 -40.27
CA GLN A 53 -28.70 6.88 -41.65
C GLN A 53 -27.87 6.05 -42.63
N HIS A 54 -28.64 5.38 -43.47
CA HIS A 54 -28.31 4.48 -44.55
C HIS A 54 -27.74 5.28 -45.72
N GLU A 55 -26.59 4.88 -46.29
CA GLU A 55 -26.29 5.08 -47.71
C GLU A 55 -25.10 4.22 -48.15
N THR A 56 -25.35 3.29 -49.06
CA THR A 56 -24.36 2.53 -49.83
C THR A 56 -23.81 3.38 -50.99
N PRO A 57 -22.54 3.18 -51.39
CA PRO A 57 -22.36 2.76 -52.80
C PRO A 57 -21.23 1.73 -53.05
N SER A 58 -21.58 0.80 -53.93
CA SER A 58 -20.85 -0.06 -54.91
C SER A 58 -19.35 -0.44 -54.77
N PRO A 59 -18.99 -1.68 -55.22
CA PRO A 59 -17.64 -2.24 -55.10
C PRO A 59 -16.74 -1.85 -56.28
N THR A 60 -15.45 -1.62 -56.02
CA THR A 60 -14.43 -1.61 -57.07
C THR A 60 -13.16 -2.27 -56.57
N ALA A 61 -12.58 -3.06 -57.47
CA ALA A 61 -11.73 -4.19 -57.20
C ALA A 61 -10.26 -3.85 -56.96
N CYS A 62 -9.57 -4.87 -56.44
CA CYS A 62 -8.14 -5.14 -56.59
C CYS A 62 -7.16 -4.26 -55.80
N GLU A 63 -6.79 -4.75 -54.62
CA GLU A 63 -5.37 -4.87 -54.29
C GLU A 63 -5.15 -6.17 -53.51
N ALA A 64 -4.58 -7.15 -54.22
CA ALA A 64 -4.11 -8.38 -53.62
C ALA A 64 -2.89 -8.08 -52.76
N THR A 65 -3.11 -7.82 -51.47
CA THR A 65 -2.15 -8.18 -50.43
C THR A 65 -2.88 -9.07 -49.43
N PRO A 66 -2.30 -10.21 -49.02
CA PRO A 66 -2.92 -11.01 -47.98
C PRO A 66 -3.01 -10.12 -46.72
N PRO A 67 -4.18 -9.98 -46.09
CA PRO A 67 -4.28 -9.19 -44.88
C PRO A 67 -3.32 -9.82 -43.87
N ARG A 68 -2.40 -9.00 -43.36
CA ARG A 68 -1.57 -9.35 -42.24
C ARG A 68 -2.54 -9.68 -41.08
N LYS A 69 -2.81 -10.97 -40.91
CA LYS A 69 -3.47 -11.58 -39.75
C LYS A 69 -2.66 -11.65 -38.43
N PRO A 70 -1.39 -11.19 -38.28
CA PRO A 70 -0.69 -11.40 -37.02
C PRO A 70 -1.12 -10.42 -35.92
N ASP A 71 -1.81 -9.31 -36.22
CA ASP A 71 -2.14 -8.32 -35.20
C ASP A 71 -3.30 -8.76 -34.30
N GLU A 72 -4.39 -9.26 -34.89
CA GLU A 72 -5.55 -9.76 -34.12
C GLU A 72 -5.15 -10.96 -33.23
N GLN A 73 -4.38 -11.90 -33.78
CA GLN A 73 -3.92 -13.05 -33.00
C GLN A 73 -2.92 -12.66 -31.90
N SER A 74 -2.10 -11.63 -32.12
CA SER A 74 -1.20 -11.05 -31.12
C SER A 74 -1.98 -10.33 -30.01
N ALA A 75 -3.01 -9.56 -30.37
CA ALA A 75 -3.89 -8.89 -29.42
C ALA A 75 -4.62 -9.90 -28.53
N LEU A 76 -5.13 -10.99 -29.11
CA LEU A 76 -5.76 -12.08 -28.34
C LEU A 76 -4.75 -12.77 -27.40
N ASN A 77 -3.53 -13.03 -27.86
CA ASN A 77 -2.48 -13.59 -27.00
C ASN A 77 -2.10 -12.65 -25.85
N ARG A 78 -2.05 -11.34 -26.10
CA ARG A 78 -1.82 -10.34 -25.05
C ARG A 78 -2.93 -10.34 -24.02
N ILE A 79 -4.19 -10.34 -24.46
CA ILE A 79 -5.37 -10.39 -23.59
C ILE A 79 -5.33 -11.67 -22.73
N LEU A 80 -5.02 -12.82 -23.34
CA LEU A 80 -4.91 -14.08 -22.60
C LEU A 80 -3.79 -14.06 -21.57
N HIS A 81 -2.62 -13.51 -21.91
CA HIS A 81 -1.48 -13.46 -20.99
C HIS A 81 -1.72 -12.46 -19.84
N GLU A 82 -2.33 -11.31 -20.15
CA GLU A 82 -2.75 -10.32 -19.16
C GLU A 82 -3.81 -10.91 -18.22
N THR A 83 -4.82 -11.58 -18.77
CA THR A 83 -5.86 -12.27 -17.99
C THR A 83 -5.26 -13.36 -17.11
N ALA A 84 -4.37 -14.20 -17.66
CA ALA A 84 -3.70 -15.26 -16.90
C ALA A 84 -2.83 -14.70 -15.75
N THR A 85 -2.30 -13.49 -15.90
CA THR A 85 -1.53 -12.80 -14.86
C THR A 85 -2.43 -12.17 -13.80
N ASN A 86 -3.58 -11.63 -14.22
CA ASN A 86 -4.51 -10.88 -13.35
C ASN A 86 -5.52 -11.77 -12.62
N VAL A 87 -5.74 -13.01 -13.09
CA VAL A 87 -6.59 -13.98 -12.39
C VAL A 87 -5.84 -14.53 -11.18
N ILE A 88 -6.46 -14.40 -10.01
CA ILE A 88 -5.91 -14.92 -8.76
C ILE A 88 -6.28 -16.40 -8.63
N ASP A 89 -5.27 -17.27 -8.66
CA ASP A 89 -5.43 -18.65 -8.23
C ASP A 89 -5.54 -18.70 -6.70
N VAL A 90 -6.72 -19.05 -6.19
CA VAL A 90 -6.97 -19.18 -4.75
C VAL A 90 -6.48 -20.53 -4.19
N GLY A 91 -6.35 -21.56 -5.03
CA GLY A 91 -5.83 -22.88 -4.65
C GLY A 91 -4.31 -22.92 -4.50
N ALA A 92 -3.65 -21.96 -5.12
CA ALA A 92 -2.24 -21.64 -5.03
C ALA A 92 -1.77 -21.15 -3.65
N LEU A 93 -2.66 -20.81 -2.71
CA LEU A 93 -2.26 -20.25 -1.41
C LEU A 93 -1.69 -21.29 -0.42
N GLY A 94 -1.63 -22.56 -0.80
CA GLY A 94 -0.99 -23.62 -0.01
C GLY A 94 0.53 -23.46 0.06
N PRO A 95 1.21 -24.13 1.02
CA PRO A 95 2.66 -24.14 1.04
C PRO A 95 3.16 -24.85 -0.22
N TYR A 96 3.58 -24.07 -1.21
CA TYR A 96 4.32 -24.57 -2.34
C TYR A 96 5.59 -25.22 -1.82
N SER A 97 5.56 -26.55 -1.70
CA SER A 97 6.76 -27.32 -1.41
C SER A 97 7.62 -27.28 -2.67
N LEU A 98 8.50 -26.28 -2.77
CA LEU A 98 9.68 -26.44 -3.61
C LEU A 98 10.33 -27.78 -3.24
N GLU A 99 10.65 -28.58 -4.24
CA GLU A 99 11.38 -29.83 -4.00
C GLU A 99 12.67 -29.51 -3.23
N ALA A 100 13.00 -30.32 -2.21
CA ALA A 100 14.14 -30.06 -1.33
C ALA A 100 15.46 -29.93 -2.12
N GLY A 101 15.62 -30.71 -3.20
CA GLY A 101 16.75 -30.63 -4.12
C GLY A 101 16.84 -29.27 -4.82
N ALA A 102 15.73 -28.81 -5.43
CA ALA A 102 15.67 -27.51 -6.10
C ALA A 102 15.90 -26.34 -5.12
N TYR A 103 15.41 -26.44 -3.89
CA TYR A 103 15.68 -25.47 -2.83
C TYR A 103 17.19 -25.43 -2.50
N SER A 104 17.81 -26.58 -2.24
CA SER A 104 19.23 -26.65 -1.88
C SER A 104 20.16 -26.10 -2.97
N GLU A 105 19.83 -26.34 -4.23
CA GLU A 105 20.57 -25.81 -5.37
C GLU A 105 20.44 -24.28 -5.46
N ARG A 106 19.23 -23.74 -5.28
CA ARG A 106 19.00 -22.29 -5.23
C ARG A 106 19.78 -21.64 -4.10
N VAL A 107 19.78 -22.23 -2.90
CA VAL A 107 20.56 -21.73 -1.75
C VAL A 107 22.04 -21.66 -2.10
N ARG A 108 22.60 -22.73 -2.67
CA ARG A 108 24.00 -22.78 -3.09
C ARG A 108 24.31 -21.72 -4.15
N ALA A 109 23.45 -21.58 -5.16
CA ALA A 109 23.63 -20.61 -6.24
C ALA A 109 23.57 -19.16 -5.73
N TYR A 110 22.61 -18.84 -4.88
CA TYR A 110 22.46 -17.49 -4.31
C TYR A 110 23.58 -17.18 -3.32
N THR A 111 24.01 -18.14 -2.51
CA THR A 111 25.15 -17.97 -1.60
C THR A 111 26.43 -17.68 -2.39
N ALA A 112 26.70 -18.42 -3.48
CA ALA A 112 27.85 -18.18 -4.33
C ALA A 112 27.82 -16.80 -5.00
N ARG A 113 26.65 -16.38 -5.52
CA ARG A 113 26.46 -15.04 -6.11
C ARG A 113 26.61 -13.93 -5.08
N ALA A 114 26.06 -14.10 -3.88
CA ALA A 114 26.18 -13.15 -2.79
C ALA A 114 27.63 -13.00 -2.32
N ALA A 115 28.36 -14.11 -2.20
CA ALA A 115 29.79 -14.08 -1.87
C ALA A 115 30.63 -13.38 -2.94
N ALA A 116 30.34 -13.60 -4.22
CA ALA A 116 31.02 -12.93 -5.33
C ALA A 116 30.71 -11.42 -5.41
N ALA A 117 29.53 -11.00 -4.96
CA ALA A 117 29.10 -9.61 -4.91
C ALA A 117 29.36 -8.94 -3.54
N ALA A 118 29.95 -9.65 -2.57
CA ALA A 118 30.12 -9.15 -1.21
C ALA A 118 31.07 -7.95 -1.20
N LEU A 119 30.48 -6.76 -1.09
CA LEU A 119 31.20 -5.55 -0.68
C LEU A 119 31.76 -5.77 0.73
N ALA A 120 32.86 -5.07 1.03
CA ALA A 120 33.47 -5.10 2.37
C ALA A 120 32.38 -4.89 3.44
N PRO A 121 32.41 -5.65 4.56
CA PRO A 121 31.40 -5.52 5.60
C PRO A 121 31.31 -4.05 6.00
N ALA A 122 30.09 -3.50 5.95
CA ALA A 122 29.86 -2.12 6.33
C ALA A 122 30.38 -1.94 7.76
N ALA A 123 31.23 -0.93 7.96
CA ALA A 123 31.68 -0.56 9.29
C ALA A 123 30.44 -0.34 10.19
N PRO A 124 30.51 -0.73 11.48
CA PRO A 124 29.39 -0.53 12.39
C PRO A 124 28.97 0.94 12.36
N ALA A 125 27.66 1.19 12.28
CA ALA A 125 27.13 2.55 12.22
C ALA A 125 27.55 3.31 13.47
N VAL A 126 28.31 4.40 13.27
CA VAL A 126 28.71 5.30 14.35
C VAL A 126 27.77 6.51 14.36
N LEU A 127 27.28 6.89 15.54
CA LEU A 127 26.49 8.11 15.68
C LEU A 127 27.32 9.33 15.28
N LEU A 128 26.73 10.21 14.48
CA LEU A 128 27.39 11.44 14.00
C LEU A 128 28.71 11.12 13.27
N ALA A 129 28.73 10.09 12.42
CA ALA A 129 29.92 9.70 11.63
C ALA A 129 30.36 10.79 10.64
N ASP A 130 29.42 11.65 10.24
CA ASP A 130 29.61 12.83 9.41
C ASP A 130 30.37 13.96 10.12
N GLN A 131 30.42 13.95 11.46
CA GLN A 131 31.04 15.00 12.26
C GLN A 131 32.47 14.66 12.70
N PRO A 132 33.38 15.65 12.75
CA PRO A 132 34.70 15.45 13.34
C PRO A 132 34.64 14.96 14.80
N PRO A 133 35.62 14.16 15.27
CA PRO A 133 35.60 13.58 16.61
C PRO A 133 35.46 14.61 17.75
N ALA A 134 36.05 15.80 17.60
CA ALA A 134 35.95 16.87 18.58
C ALA A 134 34.53 17.46 18.65
N THR A 135 33.89 17.69 17.50
CA THR A 135 32.52 18.21 17.39
C THR A 135 31.52 17.20 17.97
N ARG A 136 31.70 15.91 17.69
CA ARG A 136 30.85 14.83 18.24
C ARG A 136 30.80 14.87 19.76
N ARG A 137 31.96 14.94 20.43
CA ARG A 137 32.03 15.01 21.90
C ARG A 137 31.34 16.25 22.43
N LYS A 138 31.51 17.40 21.77
CA LYS A 138 30.86 18.66 22.16
C LYS A 138 29.34 18.60 22.04
N LEU A 139 28.82 18.02 20.96
CA LEU A 139 27.36 17.87 20.76
C LEU A 139 26.73 16.93 21.79
N LEU A 140 27.40 15.81 22.09
CA LEU A 140 26.92 14.86 23.10
C LEU A 140 26.99 15.41 24.54
N ALA A 141 27.92 16.33 24.81
CA ALA A 141 28.04 17.01 26.10
C ALA A 141 27.21 18.29 26.20
N ALA A 142 26.46 18.64 25.15
CA ALA A 142 25.63 19.84 25.16
C ALA A 142 24.49 19.71 26.21
N PRO A 143 24.01 20.83 26.76
CA PRO A 143 22.87 20.80 27.67
C PRO A 143 21.67 20.14 26.99
N PRO A 144 20.87 19.35 27.73
CA PRO A 144 19.65 18.78 27.19
C PRO A 144 18.63 19.89 26.88
N MET A 145 17.61 19.54 26.10
CA MET A 145 16.48 20.44 25.81
C MET A 145 15.84 20.99 27.10
N THR A 146 15.32 22.22 27.02
CA THR A 146 14.72 22.88 28.18
C THR A 146 13.44 22.15 28.62
N SER A 147 13.08 22.26 29.89
CA SER A 147 11.83 21.68 30.40
C SER A 147 10.60 22.31 29.75
N ALA A 148 10.64 23.62 29.47
CA ALA A 148 9.58 24.35 28.81
C ALA A 148 9.29 23.81 27.40
N ASP A 149 10.34 23.55 26.61
CA ASP A 149 10.18 22.97 25.27
C ASP A 149 9.60 21.55 25.35
N ARG A 150 10.07 20.75 26.30
CA ARG A 150 9.57 19.39 26.52
C ARG A 150 8.08 19.40 26.90
N GLU A 151 7.65 20.31 27.76
CA GLU A 151 6.25 20.49 28.14
C GLU A 151 5.40 20.97 26.96
N LEU A 152 5.89 21.91 26.16
CA LEU A 152 5.22 22.37 24.95
C LEU A 152 4.95 21.21 23.99
N ILE A 153 5.99 20.41 23.68
CA ILE A 153 5.87 19.24 22.81
C ILE A 153 4.89 18.23 23.40
N THR A 154 5.01 17.94 24.69
CA THR A 154 4.12 16.98 25.39
C THR A 154 2.66 17.42 25.32
N ASN A 155 2.39 18.70 25.53
CA ASN A 155 1.03 19.24 25.47
C ASN A 155 0.48 19.24 24.04
N ALA A 156 1.29 19.52 23.04
CA ALA A 156 0.90 19.42 21.64
C ALA A 156 0.51 17.97 21.28
N VAL A 157 1.32 16.99 21.67
CA VAL A 157 1.05 15.57 21.43
C VAL A 157 -0.22 15.12 22.16
N LYS A 158 -0.44 15.54 23.41
CA LYS A 158 -1.68 15.24 24.16
C LYS A 158 -2.93 15.76 23.44
N LYS A 159 -2.88 16.98 22.90
CA LYS A 159 -3.98 17.56 22.11
C LYS A 159 -4.23 16.77 20.82
N ALA A 160 -3.17 16.38 20.11
CA ALA A 160 -3.29 15.55 18.91
C ALA A 160 -3.89 14.17 19.22
N ALA A 161 -3.45 13.53 20.31
CA ALA A 161 -4.00 12.25 20.76
C ALA A 161 -5.49 12.37 21.12
N ALA A 162 -5.88 13.45 21.79
CA ALA A 162 -7.29 13.72 22.09
C ALA A 162 -8.12 13.89 20.80
N ALA A 163 -7.64 14.66 19.83
CA ALA A 163 -8.32 14.82 18.55
C ALA A 163 -8.45 13.49 17.77
N ILE A 164 -7.43 12.63 17.80
CA ILE A 164 -7.50 11.30 17.17
C ILE A 164 -8.54 10.42 17.88
N SER A 165 -8.71 10.54 19.20
CA SER A 165 -9.72 9.79 19.94
C SER A 165 -11.17 10.19 19.61
N GLU A 166 -11.38 11.38 19.06
CA GLU A 166 -12.67 11.85 18.56
C GLU A 166 -13.04 11.21 17.21
N LEU A 167 -12.06 10.63 16.50
CA LEU A 167 -12.31 9.90 15.26
C LEU A 167 -12.92 8.53 15.54
N ARG A 168 -14.23 8.51 15.76
CA ARG A 168 -15.02 7.30 16.01
C ARG A 168 -16.35 7.37 15.25
N VAL A 169 -16.94 6.21 15.00
CA VAL A 169 -18.27 6.12 14.40
C VAL A 169 -19.30 6.53 15.44
N GLU A 170 -20.11 7.55 15.13
CA GLU A 170 -21.28 7.90 15.93
C GLU A 170 -22.42 6.91 15.62
N HIS A 171 -22.98 6.29 16.65
CA HIS A 171 -24.08 5.35 16.51
C HIS A 171 -25.41 6.11 16.43
N HIS A 172 -26.20 5.83 15.39
CA HIS A 172 -27.53 6.44 15.19
C HIS A 172 -28.67 5.41 15.27
N GLU A 173 -28.57 4.32 14.52
CA GLU A 173 -29.60 3.29 14.44
C GLU A 173 -28.97 1.90 14.62
N ASP A 174 -29.79 0.95 15.06
CA ASP A 174 -29.38 -0.44 15.22
C ASP A 174 -29.17 -1.09 13.85
N LEU A 175 -27.92 -1.47 13.54
CA LEU A 175 -27.60 -2.24 12.33
C LEU A 175 -28.17 -3.66 12.36
N VAL A 176 -28.50 -4.17 13.55
CA VAL A 176 -29.00 -5.52 13.75
C VAL A 176 -30.21 -5.45 14.67
N VAL A 177 -31.39 -5.79 14.14
CA VAL A 177 -32.62 -5.88 14.91
C VAL A 177 -33.02 -7.35 15.03
N PRO A 178 -33.28 -7.87 16.24
CA PRO A 178 -33.74 -9.24 16.40
C PRO A 178 -35.20 -9.37 15.93
N PHE A 179 -35.44 -10.31 15.02
CA PHE A 179 -36.81 -10.69 14.68
C PHE A 179 -37.46 -11.40 15.86
N ARG A 180 -38.47 -10.78 16.46
CA ARG A 180 -39.38 -11.47 17.38
C ARG A 180 -40.57 -11.99 16.57
N VAL A 181 -40.80 -13.29 16.67
CA VAL A 181 -42.02 -13.93 16.17
C VAL A 181 -43.12 -13.73 17.22
N PRO A 182 -44.36 -13.37 16.83
CA PRO A 182 -45.50 -13.22 17.75
C PRO A 182 -45.82 -14.49 18.54
#